data_AF-A0A147I019-F1
#
_entry.id   AF-A0A147I019-F1
#
_cell.length_a   1.000
_cell.length_b   1.000
_cell.length_c   1.000
_cell.angle_alpha   90.00
_cell.angle_beta   90.00
_cell.angle_gamma   90.00
#
_symmetry.space_group_name_H-M   'P 1'
#
loop_
_entity.id
_entity.type
_entity.pdbx_description
1 polymer ?
#
loop_
_entity_poly.entity_id
_entity_poly.type
_entity_poly.pdbx_seq_one_letter_code
_entity_poly.pdbx_strand_id
1 'polypeptide(L)'
;MTWPAFIAQFHAKGHDKAEGYFPFHFEGMSDDELAHARVMMEARGVEGDTTDLDGLRLIGDAATIAKLDAARVADAAHGVAFETARRETLFALTHDADHLAPLLVLLDAPEDRNSAFAAQALARHPLPSSFAPLLAARILDGRHEVALLWIVKAWLSARGEAVWQVPVFDANLPFIRQVMAVRPADRTTVLDEWQRMKSPF
;
A
#
# COMPACT_ATOMS: atom_id res chain seq x y z
N MET A 1 2.81 26.09 3.92
CA MET A 1 2.87 26.08 5.39
C MET A 1 4.21 26.67 5.86
N THR A 2 4.31 27.27 7.06
CA THR A 2 5.59 27.75 7.62
C THR A 2 6.27 26.65 8.45
N TRP A 3 7.60 26.69 8.60
CA TRP A 3 8.33 25.75 9.46
C TRP A 3 7.75 25.56 10.88
N PRO A 4 7.33 26.62 11.60
CA PRO A 4 6.65 26.47 12.89
C PRO A 4 5.39 25.59 12.85
N ALA A 5 4.61 25.63 11.77
CA ALA A 5 3.41 24.83 11.63
C ALA A 5 3.74 23.35 11.34
N PHE A 6 4.81 23.07 10.58
CA PHE A 6 5.32 21.69 10.46
C PHE A 6 5.80 21.16 11.81
N ILE A 7 6.56 21.94 12.58
CA ILE A 7 7.03 21.53 13.91
C ILE A 7 5.85 21.25 14.85
N ALA A 8 4.80 22.08 14.80
CA ALA A 8 3.57 21.84 15.55
C ALA A 8 2.93 20.50 15.16
N GLN A 9 2.78 20.23 13.86
CA GLN A 9 2.25 18.96 13.35
C GLN A 9 3.13 17.76 13.74
N PHE A 10 4.45 17.89 13.60
CA PHE A 10 5.41 16.86 13.96
C PHE A 10 5.34 16.50 15.45
N HIS A 11 5.10 17.46 16.34
CA HIS A 11 4.95 17.22 17.78
C HIS A 11 3.51 16.94 18.23
N ALA A 12 2.54 16.94 17.30
CA ALA A 12 1.16 16.61 17.59
C ALA A 12 1.03 15.18 18.15
N LYS A 13 -0.04 14.95 18.91
CA LYS A 13 -0.32 13.66 19.55
C LYS A 13 -1.77 13.26 19.33
N GLY A 14 -2.06 11.96 19.38
CA GLY A 14 -3.41 11.45 19.29
C GLY A 14 -4.03 11.74 17.92
N HIS A 15 -5.23 12.33 17.90
CA HIS A 15 -6.00 12.56 16.68
C HIS A 15 -5.27 13.47 15.69
N ASP A 16 -4.66 14.55 16.18
CA ASP A 16 -3.98 15.55 15.35
C ASP A 16 -2.80 14.96 14.56
N LYS A 17 -2.09 13.98 15.15
CA LYS A 17 -1.05 13.23 14.43
C LYS A 17 -1.64 12.23 13.43
N ALA A 18 -2.79 11.65 13.75
CA ALA A 18 -3.43 10.63 12.93
C ALA A 18 -3.92 11.18 11.57
N GLU A 19 -4.09 12.49 11.43
CA GLU A 19 -4.42 13.13 10.15
C GLU A 19 -3.26 13.05 9.12
N GLY A 20 -2.04 12.81 9.58
CA GLY A 20 -0.89 12.59 8.71
C GLY A 20 -0.33 13.85 8.05
N TYR A 21 0.38 13.65 6.93
CA TYR A 21 0.98 14.71 6.15
C TYR A 21 0.37 14.76 4.74
N PHE A 22 0.41 15.94 4.14
CA PHE A 22 -0.19 16.27 2.84
C PHE A 22 0.75 17.23 2.11
N PRO A 23 0.71 17.35 0.77
CA PRO A 23 1.60 18.23 0.02
C PRO A 23 1.68 19.67 0.57
N PHE A 24 0.54 20.25 0.94
CA PHE A 24 0.46 21.63 1.48
C PHE A 24 1.23 21.84 2.79
N HIS A 25 1.56 20.76 3.52
CA HIS A 25 2.38 20.83 4.73
C HIS A 25 3.84 21.20 4.43
N PHE A 26 4.30 20.98 3.19
CA PHE A 26 5.68 21.22 2.77
C PHE A 26 5.79 22.39 1.78
N GLU A 27 4.67 22.81 1.17
CA GLU A 27 4.62 23.96 0.26
C GLU A 27 5.11 25.25 0.94
N GLY A 28 6.07 25.93 0.33
CA GLY A 28 6.61 27.21 0.81
C GLY A 28 7.72 27.09 1.85
N MET A 29 8.15 25.88 2.21
CA MET A 29 9.42 25.67 2.91
C MET A 29 10.59 25.96 1.98
N SER A 30 11.67 26.50 2.53
CA SER A 30 12.98 26.53 1.90
C SER A 30 13.61 25.13 1.80
N ASP A 31 14.62 24.98 0.94
CA ASP A 31 15.32 23.71 0.77
C ASP A 31 15.96 23.22 2.08
N ASP A 32 16.49 24.14 2.90
CA ASP A 32 17.07 23.83 4.21
C ASP A 32 16.01 23.33 5.20
N GLU A 33 14.81 23.94 5.22
CA GLU A 33 13.69 23.50 6.03
C GLU A 33 13.18 22.13 5.59
N LEU A 34 13.06 21.88 4.27
CA LEU A 34 12.69 20.57 3.73
C LEU A 34 13.70 19.49 4.10
N ALA A 35 15.00 19.79 3.98
CA ALA A 35 16.07 18.87 4.38
C ALA A 35 15.99 18.55 5.88
N HIS A 36 15.71 19.55 6.72
CA HIS A 36 15.56 19.34 8.15
C HIS A 36 14.30 18.52 8.48
N ALA A 37 13.15 18.84 7.88
CA ALA A 37 11.91 18.08 8.03
C ALA A 37 12.13 16.61 7.68
N ARG A 38 12.79 16.34 6.54
CA ARG A 38 13.14 14.99 6.09
C ARG A 38 13.95 14.24 7.14
N VAL A 39 15.03 14.84 7.66
CA VAL A 39 15.88 14.20 8.68
C VAL A 39 15.09 13.87 9.95
N MET A 40 14.22 14.77 10.39
CA MET A 40 13.38 14.55 11.58
C MET A 40 12.38 13.41 11.38
N MET A 41 11.73 13.37 10.22
CA MET A 41 10.76 12.33 9.86
C MET A 41 11.44 10.98 9.64
N GLU A 42 12.63 10.95 9.02
CA GLU A 42 13.45 9.75 8.89
C GLU A 42 13.78 9.14 10.25
N ALA A 43 14.22 9.96 11.21
CA ALA A 43 14.62 9.49 12.54
C ALA A 43 13.49 8.80 13.30
N ARG A 44 12.24 9.28 13.18
CA ARG A 44 11.07 8.62 13.79
C ARG A 44 10.51 7.50 12.93
N GLY A 45 10.52 7.70 11.63
CA GLY A 45 10.03 6.75 10.65
C GLY A 45 10.74 5.41 10.81
N VAL A 46 12.08 5.39 10.86
CA VAL A 46 12.86 4.15 11.03
C VAL A 46 12.70 3.48 12.41
N GLU A 47 12.20 4.22 13.40
CA GLU A 47 11.90 3.71 14.75
C GLU A 47 10.43 3.23 14.90
N GLY A 48 9.70 3.12 13.79
CA GLY A 48 8.36 2.54 13.76
C GLY A 48 7.21 3.53 13.55
N ASP A 49 7.50 4.83 13.38
CA ASP A 49 6.44 5.83 13.22
C ASP A 49 5.86 5.84 11.80
N THR A 50 4.76 5.11 11.60
CA THR A 50 4.12 4.96 10.28
C THR A 50 3.57 6.26 9.69
N THR A 51 3.23 7.25 10.51
CA THR A 51 2.77 8.57 10.04
C THR A 51 3.93 9.35 9.44
N ASP A 52 5.07 9.34 10.11
CA ASP A 52 6.28 9.99 9.61
C ASP A 52 6.82 9.26 8.37
N LEU A 53 6.72 7.92 8.30
CA LEU A 53 6.99 7.16 7.08
C LEU A 53 6.09 7.54 5.91
N ASP A 54 4.78 7.66 6.11
CA ASP A 54 3.88 8.07 5.02
C ASP A 54 4.23 9.46 4.51
N GLY A 55 4.54 10.40 5.41
CA GLY A 55 4.92 11.75 5.00
C GLY A 55 6.23 11.82 4.22
N LEU A 56 7.17 10.89 4.42
CA LEU A 56 8.41 10.83 3.64
C LEU A 56 8.17 10.60 2.15
N ARG A 57 7.03 10.05 1.72
CA ARG A 57 6.72 9.93 0.29
C ARG A 57 6.59 11.28 -0.44
N LEU A 58 6.39 12.37 0.32
CA LEU A 58 6.17 13.71 -0.21
C LEU A 58 7.49 14.51 -0.36
N ILE A 59 8.51 14.18 0.42
CA ILE A 59 9.75 14.97 0.52
C ILE A 59 11.03 14.14 0.51
N GLY A 60 10.94 12.81 0.48
CA GLY A 60 12.09 11.89 0.54
C GLY A 60 12.97 11.97 -0.70
N ASP A 61 14.24 11.63 -0.53
CA ASP A 61 15.25 11.62 -1.60
C ASP A 61 15.97 10.26 -1.70
N ALA A 62 17.05 10.21 -2.49
CA ALA A 62 17.88 9.01 -2.63
C ALA A 62 18.49 8.53 -1.30
N ALA A 63 18.82 9.44 -0.38
CA ALA A 63 19.33 9.07 0.94
C ALA A 63 18.21 8.52 1.83
N THR A 64 16.99 9.07 1.74
CA THR A 64 15.80 8.51 2.38
C THR A 64 15.56 7.09 1.90
N ILE A 65 15.57 6.84 0.58
CA ILE A 65 15.40 5.50 0.01
C ILE A 65 16.42 4.52 0.61
N ALA A 66 17.71 4.86 0.60
CA ALA A 66 18.75 4.00 1.16
C ALA A 66 18.55 3.70 2.66
N LYS A 67 18.10 4.69 3.44
CA LYS A 67 17.78 4.50 4.86
C LYS A 67 16.58 3.59 5.06
N LEU A 68 15.51 3.76 4.29
CA LEU A 68 14.31 2.94 4.37
C LEU A 68 14.56 1.49 3.91
N ASP A 69 15.44 1.28 2.94
CA ASP A 69 15.89 -0.06 2.56
C ASP A 69 16.71 -0.72 3.67
N ALA A 70 17.61 0.03 4.33
CA ALA A 70 18.37 -0.48 5.46
C ALA A 70 17.48 -0.81 6.67
N ALA A 71 16.43 -0.02 6.92
CA ALA A 71 15.49 -0.21 8.02
C ALA A 71 14.66 -1.51 7.93
N ARG A 72 14.71 -2.24 6.80
CA ARG A 72 14.07 -3.57 6.66
C ARG A 72 14.42 -4.55 7.79
N VAL A 73 15.61 -4.41 8.40
CA VAL A 73 16.05 -5.27 9.49
C VAL A 73 15.19 -5.13 10.76
N ALA A 74 14.45 -4.03 10.87
CA ALA A 74 13.57 -3.74 11.98
C ALA A 74 12.10 -4.15 11.73
N ASP A 75 11.76 -4.64 10.53
CA ASP A 75 10.39 -5.01 10.13
C ASP A 75 9.74 -5.95 11.15
N ALA A 76 10.44 -7.01 11.56
CA ALA A 76 9.93 -7.98 12.52
C ALA A 76 9.71 -7.39 13.93
N ALA A 77 10.55 -6.41 14.34
CA ALA A 77 10.47 -5.80 15.67
C ALA A 77 9.32 -4.79 15.76
N HIS A 78 9.07 -4.02 14.70
CA HIS A 78 8.00 -3.03 14.65
C HIS A 78 6.66 -3.59 14.13
N GLY A 79 6.69 -4.74 13.47
CA GLY A 79 5.51 -5.47 13.01
C GLY A 79 4.98 -5.02 11.65
N VAL A 80 3.89 -5.66 11.22
CA VAL A 80 3.38 -5.59 9.83
C VAL A 80 3.00 -4.19 9.36
N ALA A 81 2.51 -3.33 10.27
CA ALA A 81 2.09 -1.98 9.91
C ALA A 81 3.28 -1.12 9.48
N PHE A 82 4.40 -1.24 10.22
CA PHE A 82 5.65 -0.59 9.86
C PHE A 82 6.22 -1.15 8.56
N GLU A 83 6.31 -2.48 8.42
CA GLU A 83 6.82 -3.10 7.19
C GLU A 83 6.00 -2.64 5.97
N THR A 84 4.67 -2.61 6.10
CA THR A 84 3.76 -2.18 5.03
C THR A 84 3.97 -0.71 4.68
N ALA A 85 3.95 0.18 5.68
CA ALA A 85 4.17 1.61 5.46
C ALA A 85 5.52 1.90 4.81
N ARG A 86 6.60 1.26 5.29
CA ARG A 86 7.95 1.39 4.73
C ARG A 86 8.01 1.01 3.25
N ARG A 87 7.34 -0.09 2.88
CA ARG A 87 7.27 -0.57 1.48
C ARG A 87 6.42 0.33 0.59
N GLU A 88 5.29 0.81 1.09
CA GLU A 88 4.46 1.78 0.36
C GLU A 88 5.22 3.10 0.13
N THR A 89 5.96 3.59 1.14
CA THR A 89 6.81 4.78 1.00
C THR A 89 7.93 4.57 -0.01
N LEU A 90 8.63 3.42 0.04
CA LEU A 90 9.66 3.08 -0.95
C LEU A 90 9.07 3.04 -2.37
N PHE A 91 7.94 2.35 -2.56
CA PHE A 91 7.24 2.32 -3.84
C PHE A 91 6.84 3.71 -4.34
N ALA A 92 6.32 4.57 -3.45
CA ALA A 92 5.95 5.93 -3.82
C ALA A 92 7.14 6.79 -4.25
N LEU A 93 8.32 6.57 -3.66
CA LEU A 93 9.55 7.31 -3.97
C LEU A 93 10.27 6.80 -5.22
N THR A 94 10.21 5.49 -5.50
CA THR A 94 10.98 4.87 -6.59
C THR A 94 10.13 4.47 -7.80
N HIS A 95 8.81 4.35 -7.61
CA HIS A 95 7.88 3.70 -8.54
C HIS A 95 8.23 2.24 -8.87
N ASP A 96 9.09 1.60 -8.06
CA ASP A 96 9.51 0.23 -8.26
C ASP A 96 8.59 -0.74 -7.50
N ALA A 97 7.79 -1.49 -8.26
CA ALA A 97 6.83 -2.45 -7.74
C ALA A 97 7.49 -3.60 -6.96
N ASP A 98 8.80 -3.84 -7.12
CA ASP A 98 9.53 -4.87 -6.39
C ASP A 98 9.55 -4.59 -4.87
N HIS A 99 9.39 -3.32 -4.45
CA HIS A 99 9.22 -3.00 -3.02
C HIS A 99 7.90 -3.54 -2.44
N LEU A 100 6.86 -3.67 -3.26
CA LEU A 100 5.56 -4.23 -2.88
C LEU A 100 5.52 -5.75 -2.99
N ALA A 101 6.39 -6.38 -3.78
CA ALA A 101 6.37 -7.82 -4.02
C ALA A 101 6.37 -8.67 -2.73
N PRO A 102 7.13 -8.33 -1.67
CA PRO A 102 7.10 -9.10 -0.44
C PRO A 102 5.76 -9.05 0.31
N LEU A 103 4.90 -8.06 0.05
CA LEU A 103 3.54 -8.03 0.62
C LEU A 103 2.70 -9.21 0.12
N LEU A 104 3.01 -9.80 -1.04
CA LEU A 104 2.34 -11.02 -1.52
C LEU A 104 2.60 -12.21 -0.60
N VAL A 105 3.77 -12.27 0.03
CA VAL A 105 4.11 -13.32 1.01
C VAL A 105 3.33 -13.11 2.30
N LEU A 106 3.13 -11.85 2.71
CA LEU A 106 2.34 -11.51 3.90
C LEU A 106 0.85 -11.82 3.75
N LEU A 107 0.33 -11.97 2.52
CA LEU A 107 -1.03 -12.47 2.32
C LEU A 107 -1.23 -13.87 2.90
N ASP A 108 -0.17 -14.66 2.96
CA ASP A 108 -0.15 -16.03 3.49
C ASP A 108 0.24 -16.09 4.97
N ALA A 109 0.33 -14.93 5.65
CA ALA A 109 0.58 -14.87 7.08
C ALA A 109 -0.54 -15.59 7.86
N PRO A 110 -0.20 -16.29 8.97
CA PRO A 110 -1.18 -17.02 9.76
C PRO A 110 -2.18 -16.10 10.46
N GLU A 111 -1.80 -14.86 10.76
CA GLU A 111 -2.72 -13.87 11.32
C GLU A 111 -3.54 -13.15 10.23
N ASP A 112 -4.86 -13.33 10.27
CA ASP A 112 -5.82 -12.67 9.35
C ASP A 112 -5.60 -11.15 9.25
N ARG A 113 -5.25 -10.51 10.37
CA ARG A 113 -4.97 -9.07 10.40
C ARG A 113 -3.79 -8.70 9.50
N ASN A 114 -2.70 -9.48 9.54
CA ASN A 114 -1.50 -9.21 8.75
C ASN A 114 -1.80 -9.39 7.25
N SER A 115 -2.52 -10.46 6.91
CA SER A 115 -3.01 -10.71 5.56
C SER A 115 -3.89 -9.57 5.05
N ALA A 116 -4.84 -9.09 5.87
CA ALA A 116 -5.72 -7.98 5.53
C ALA A 116 -4.96 -6.64 5.34
N PHE A 117 -3.95 -6.36 6.16
CA PHE A 117 -3.10 -5.17 6.01
C PHE A 117 -2.32 -5.20 4.70
N ALA A 118 -1.65 -6.32 4.39
CA ALA A 118 -0.91 -6.49 3.14
C ALA A 118 -1.82 -6.39 1.90
N ALA A 119 -3.00 -7.01 1.95
CA ALA A 119 -3.98 -6.95 0.87
C ALA A 119 -4.50 -5.53 0.64
N GLN A 120 -4.78 -4.79 1.72
CA GLN A 120 -5.21 -3.39 1.64
C GLN A 120 -4.15 -2.50 0.98
N ALA A 121 -2.88 -2.67 1.34
CA ALA A 121 -1.78 -1.93 0.74
C ALA A 121 -1.67 -2.23 -0.76
N LEU A 122 -1.61 -3.50 -1.14
CA LEU A 122 -1.55 -3.90 -2.56
C LEU A 122 -2.72 -3.32 -3.39
N ALA A 123 -3.94 -3.29 -2.83
CA ALA A 123 -5.13 -2.80 -3.50
C ALA A 123 -5.15 -1.29 -3.78
N ARG A 124 -4.23 -0.50 -3.21
CA ARG A 124 -4.15 0.96 -3.39
C ARG A 124 -3.25 1.39 -4.54
N HIS A 125 -2.43 0.48 -5.07
CA HIS A 125 -1.41 0.79 -6.06
C HIS A 125 -1.73 0.22 -7.44
N PRO A 126 -1.24 0.85 -8.52
CA PRO A 126 -1.06 0.17 -9.80
C PRO A 126 -0.05 -0.97 -9.60
N LEU A 127 -0.40 -2.18 -10.02
CA LEU A 127 0.45 -3.37 -9.83
C LEU A 127 0.92 -3.92 -11.17
N PRO A 128 2.13 -4.51 -11.23
CA PRO A 128 2.61 -5.17 -12.43
C PRO A 128 1.78 -6.40 -12.74
N SER A 129 1.64 -6.73 -14.03
CA SER A 129 0.85 -7.88 -14.49
C SER A 129 1.36 -9.22 -13.97
N SER A 130 2.63 -9.30 -13.59
CA SER A 130 3.24 -10.47 -12.93
C SER A 130 2.58 -10.83 -11.60
N PHE A 131 1.90 -9.91 -10.93
CA PHE A 131 1.22 -10.18 -9.65
C PHE A 131 -0.14 -10.87 -9.86
N ALA A 132 -0.76 -10.72 -11.04
CA ALA A 132 -2.08 -11.28 -11.32
C ALA A 132 -2.19 -12.80 -11.06
N PRO A 133 -1.28 -13.68 -11.54
CA PRO A 133 -1.36 -15.12 -11.24
C PRO A 133 -1.19 -15.42 -9.75
N LEU A 134 -0.36 -14.66 -9.03
CA LEU A 134 -0.10 -14.84 -7.61
C LEU A 134 -1.34 -14.47 -6.76
N LEU A 135 -2.02 -13.39 -7.14
CA LEU A 135 -3.26 -12.96 -6.50
C LEU A 135 -4.43 -13.88 -6.84
N ALA A 136 -4.51 -14.34 -8.10
CA ALA A 136 -5.52 -15.32 -8.52
C ALA A 136 -5.43 -16.60 -7.68
N ALA A 137 -4.23 -17.17 -7.48
CA ALA A 137 -4.06 -18.35 -6.65
C ALA A 137 -4.68 -18.20 -5.25
N ARG A 138 -4.52 -17.02 -4.62
CA ARG A 138 -5.06 -16.72 -3.28
C ARG A 138 -6.57 -16.46 -3.28
N ILE A 139 -7.12 -15.92 -4.37
CA ILE A 139 -8.57 -15.83 -4.58
C ILE A 139 -9.19 -17.24 -4.63
N LEU A 140 -8.54 -18.18 -5.31
CA LEU A 140 -9.05 -19.55 -5.52
C LEU A 140 -8.88 -20.47 -4.31
N ASP A 141 -7.90 -20.20 -3.45
CA ASP A 141 -7.51 -21.07 -2.34
C ASP A 141 -8.51 -21.06 -1.16
N GLY A 142 -9.25 -19.97 -0.96
CA GLY A 142 -10.31 -19.89 0.06
C GLY A 142 -9.82 -19.73 1.50
N ARG A 143 -8.52 -19.72 1.77
CA ARG A 143 -7.96 -19.40 3.10
C ARG A 143 -8.02 -17.90 3.44
N HIS A 144 -8.27 -17.04 2.45
CA HIS A 144 -8.12 -15.59 2.58
C HIS A 144 -9.44 -14.82 2.57
N GLU A 145 -10.56 -15.43 3.02
CA GLU A 145 -11.89 -14.83 2.91
C GLU A 145 -12.00 -13.44 3.58
N VAL A 146 -11.33 -13.23 4.71
CA VAL A 146 -11.32 -11.94 5.43
C VAL A 146 -10.66 -10.83 4.59
N ALA A 147 -9.65 -11.17 3.80
CA ALA A 147 -8.92 -10.24 2.95
C ALA A 147 -9.41 -10.24 1.49
N LEU A 148 -10.38 -11.08 1.14
CA LEU A 148 -10.75 -11.39 -0.25
C LEU A 148 -11.11 -10.16 -1.08
N LEU A 149 -11.89 -9.23 -0.52
CA LEU A 149 -12.24 -7.97 -1.19
C LEU A 149 -10.97 -7.24 -1.68
N TRP A 150 -9.98 -7.12 -0.81
CA TRP A 150 -8.74 -6.41 -1.09
C TRP A 150 -7.86 -7.18 -2.08
N ILE A 151 -7.81 -8.51 -1.97
CA ILE A 151 -7.08 -9.35 -2.93
C ILE A 151 -7.69 -9.25 -4.33
N VAL A 152 -9.03 -9.25 -4.45
CA VAL A 152 -9.72 -9.07 -5.75
C VAL A 152 -9.43 -7.68 -6.32
N LYS A 153 -9.44 -6.63 -5.49
CA LYS A 153 -9.05 -5.28 -5.94
C LYS A 153 -7.61 -5.25 -6.42
N ALA A 154 -6.66 -5.80 -5.67
CA ALA A 154 -5.27 -5.90 -6.10
C ALA A 154 -5.14 -6.70 -7.41
N TRP A 155 -5.89 -7.79 -7.58
CA TRP A 155 -5.89 -8.56 -8.82
C TRP A 155 -6.37 -7.72 -10.01
N LEU A 156 -7.46 -6.96 -9.85
CA LEU A 156 -7.94 -6.02 -10.87
C LEU A 156 -6.88 -4.95 -11.20
N SER A 157 -6.19 -4.39 -10.20
CA SER A 157 -5.05 -3.48 -10.43
C SER A 157 -3.94 -4.13 -11.26
N ALA A 158 -3.58 -5.38 -10.96
CA ALA A 158 -2.59 -6.13 -11.74
C ALA A 158 -3.08 -6.49 -13.16
N ARG A 159 -4.39 -6.40 -13.42
CA ARG A 159 -5.01 -6.53 -14.74
C ARG A 159 -5.16 -5.19 -15.47
N GLY A 160 -4.63 -4.10 -14.92
CA GLY A 160 -4.65 -2.77 -15.52
C GLY A 160 -5.88 -1.92 -15.18
N GLU A 161 -6.75 -2.38 -14.27
CA GLU A 161 -7.91 -1.62 -13.82
C GLU A 161 -7.52 -0.70 -12.65
N ALA A 162 -7.75 0.60 -12.77
CA ALA A 162 -7.46 1.57 -11.71
C ALA A 162 -8.51 1.56 -10.58
N VAL A 163 -8.75 0.42 -9.93
CA VAL A 163 -9.81 0.21 -8.92
C VAL A 163 -9.61 0.97 -7.60
N TRP A 164 -8.54 1.73 -7.48
CA TRP A 164 -8.37 2.75 -6.45
C TRP A 164 -9.21 4.01 -6.73
N GLN A 165 -9.65 4.23 -7.98
CA GLN A 165 -10.59 5.27 -8.36
C GLN A 165 -12.04 4.82 -8.15
N VAL A 166 -12.86 5.64 -7.50
CA VAL A 166 -14.27 5.32 -7.19
C VAL A 166 -15.06 4.90 -8.45
N PRO A 167 -15.01 5.61 -9.59
CA PRO A 167 -15.79 5.21 -10.77
C PRO A 167 -15.39 3.84 -11.35
N VAL A 168 -14.09 3.51 -11.32
CA VAL A 168 -13.56 2.24 -11.82
C VAL A 168 -13.89 1.11 -10.86
N PHE A 169 -13.84 1.37 -9.55
CA PHE A 169 -14.30 0.44 -8.52
C PHE A 169 -15.79 0.11 -8.70
N ASP A 170 -16.64 1.13 -8.85
CA ASP A 170 -18.09 0.95 -9.03
C ASP A 170 -18.42 0.15 -10.29
N ALA A 171 -17.70 0.40 -11.40
CA ALA A 171 -17.85 -0.36 -12.64
C ALA A 171 -17.48 -1.85 -12.49
N ASN A 172 -16.53 -2.18 -11.61
CA ASN A 172 -16.09 -3.55 -11.33
C ASN A 172 -16.83 -4.19 -10.14
N LEU A 173 -17.68 -3.45 -9.44
CA LEU A 173 -18.39 -3.93 -8.24
C LEU A 173 -19.27 -5.17 -8.48
N PRO A 174 -19.99 -5.32 -9.61
CA PRO A 174 -20.72 -6.55 -9.91
C PRO A 174 -19.82 -7.80 -9.96
N PHE A 175 -18.65 -7.68 -10.60
CA PHE A 175 -17.67 -8.75 -10.67
C PHE A 175 -17.09 -9.09 -9.29
N ILE A 176 -16.70 -8.06 -8.52
CA ILE A 176 -16.19 -8.26 -7.16
C ILE A 176 -17.21 -9.02 -6.31
N ARG A 177 -18.49 -8.61 -6.35
CA ARG A 177 -19.58 -9.28 -5.64
C ARG A 177 -19.77 -10.72 -6.09
N GLN A 178 -19.65 -11.00 -7.38
CA GLN A 178 -19.75 -12.36 -7.92
C GLN A 178 -18.63 -13.26 -7.39
N VAL A 179 -17.37 -12.81 -7.42
CA VAL A 179 -16.22 -13.57 -6.87
C VAL A 179 -16.41 -13.87 -5.39
N MET A 180 -16.89 -12.89 -4.62
CA MET A 180 -17.13 -13.04 -3.18
C MET A 180 -18.31 -13.95 -2.85
N ALA A 181 -19.32 -14.03 -3.74
CA ALA A 181 -20.53 -14.82 -3.51
C ALA A 181 -20.37 -16.31 -3.84
N VAL A 182 -19.44 -16.67 -4.73
CA VAL A 182 -19.24 -18.06 -5.16
C VAL A 182 -18.24 -18.79 -4.25
N ARG A 183 -18.32 -20.12 -4.24
CA ARG A 183 -17.38 -20.96 -3.49
C ARG A 183 -15.98 -20.85 -4.13
N PRO A 184 -14.89 -21.03 -3.36
CA PRO A 184 -13.53 -20.96 -3.88
C PRO A 184 -13.30 -21.81 -5.15
N ALA A 185 -13.85 -23.02 -5.20
CA ALA A 185 -13.77 -23.93 -6.35
C ALA A 185 -14.40 -23.39 -7.65
N ASP A 186 -15.37 -22.49 -7.54
CA ASP A 186 -16.11 -21.92 -8.68
C ASP A 186 -15.51 -20.58 -9.15
N ARG A 187 -14.59 -19.99 -8.38
CA ARG A 187 -14.01 -18.66 -8.67
C ARG A 187 -13.18 -18.65 -9.94
N THR A 188 -12.56 -19.77 -10.33
CA THR A 188 -11.78 -19.87 -11.57
C THR A 188 -12.62 -19.47 -12.78
N THR A 189 -13.84 -20.02 -12.89
CA THR A 189 -14.77 -19.70 -13.98
C THR A 189 -15.10 -18.20 -14.02
N VAL A 190 -15.33 -17.59 -12.85
CA VAL A 190 -15.65 -16.16 -12.74
C VAL A 190 -14.47 -15.28 -13.19
N LEU A 191 -13.24 -15.63 -12.79
CA LEU A 191 -12.04 -14.91 -13.22
C LEU A 191 -11.82 -15.03 -14.74
N ASP A 192 -11.99 -16.23 -15.30
CA ASP A 192 -11.80 -16.51 -16.73
C ASP A 192 -12.86 -15.83 -17.60
N GLU A 193 -14.12 -15.80 -17.16
CA GLU A 193 -15.20 -15.05 -17.81
C GLU A 193 -14.89 -13.56 -17.87
N TRP A 194 -14.46 -12.98 -16.74
CA TRP A 194 -14.08 -11.57 -16.70
C TRP A 194 -12.94 -11.26 -17.67
N GLN A 195 -11.91 -12.10 -17.72
CA GLN A 195 -10.78 -11.90 -18.64
C GLN A 195 -11.21 -11.94 -20.11
N ARG A 196 -12.09 -12.89 -20.48
CA ARG A 196 -12.64 -12.98 -21.84
C ARG A 196 -13.46 -11.75 -22.23
N MET A 197 -14.26 -11.20 -21.31
CA MET A 197 -15.03 -9.99 -21.57
C MET A 197 -14.14 -8.75 -21.79
N LYS A 198 -12.98 -8.70 -21.12
CA LYS A 198 -12.05 -7.56 -21.16
C LYS A 198 -11.01 -7.63 -22.27
N SER A 199 -10.75 -8.83 -22.81
CA SER A 199 -9.83 -9.07 -23.93
C SER A 199 -10.62 -9.66 -25.10
N PRO A 200 -11.36 -8.84 -25.88
CA PRO A 200 -12.26 -9.35 -26.91
C PRO A 200 -11.59 -10.04 -28.12
N PHE A 201 -10.25 -10.15 -28.16
CA PHE A 201 -9.51 -10.74 -29.28
C PHE A 201 -8.22 -11.42 -28.81
#